data_AF-A0A2U1MNK8-F1
#
_entry.id   AF-A0A2U1MNK8-F1
#
_cell.length_a   1.000
_cell.length_b   1.000
_cell.length_c   1.000
_cell.angle_alpha   90.00
_cell.angle_beta   90.00
_cell.angle_gamma   90.00
#
_symmetry.space_group_name_H-M   'P 1'
#
loop_
_entity.id
_entity.type
_entity.pdbx_description
1 polymer ?
#
loop_
_entity_poly.entity_id
_entity_poly.type
_entity_poly.pdbx_seq_one_letter_code
_entity_poly.pdbx_strand_id
1 'polypeptide(L)'
;MSIRFKFKSVIEFETLDIGRKPYISIGEVRSRIMNVKKLDNVFRKDSDLVLYDAVTGLEYGDDMFQIPTGSSLIVKRVPVEVASSAM
;
A
#
# COMPACT_ATOMS: atom_id res chain seq x y z
N MET A 1 5.26 -9.22 -14.25
CA MET A 1 5.37 -7.74 -14.22
C MET A 1 5.21 -7.34 -12.77
N SER A 2 5.94 -6.36 -12.30
CA SER A 2 5.97 -6.04 -10.87
C SER A 2 5.93 -4.54 -10.61
N ILE A 3 5.63 -4.20 -9.37
CA ILE A 3 5.88 -2.89 -8.79
C ILE A 3 6.83 -3.07 -7.60
N ARG A 4 7.43 -1.98 -7.14
CA ARG A 4 8.27 -1.98 -5.94
C ARG A 4 7.63 -1.11 -4.88
N PHE A 5 7.72 -1.52 -3.62
CA PHE A 5 7.24 -0.73 -2.50
C PHE A 5 8.21 -0.81 -1.34
N LYS A 6 8.24 0.20 -0.49
CA LYS A 6 8.89 0.12 0.81
C LYS A 6 8.07 0.80 1.87
N PHE A 7 8.19 0.35 3.10
CA PHE A 7 7.63 1.09 4.21
C PHE A 7 8.45 2.35 4.45
N LYS A 8 7.82 3.45 4.85
CA LYS A 8 8.52 4.70 5.17
C LYS A 8 9.59 4.50 6.26
N SER A 9 9.37 3.54 7.15
CA SER A 9 10.30 3.15 8.21
C SER A 9 11.42 2.19 7.76
N VAL A 10 11.43 1.77 6.49
CA VAL A 10 12.39 0.80 5.94
C VAL A 10 13.14 1.43 4.76
N ILE A 11 14.41 1.05 4.61
CA ILE A 11 15.28 1.58 3.56
C ILE A 11 15.06 0.81 2.25
N GLU A 12 14.95 -0.51 2.35
CA GLU A 12 14.91 -1.41 1.20
C GLU A 12 13.51 -1.53 0.58
N PHE A 13 13.49 -1.64 -0.74
CA PHE A 13 12.28 -1.90 -1.51
C PHE A 13 12.03 -3.39 -1.66
N GLU A 14 10.83 -3.81 -1.31
CA GLU A 14 10.25 -5.10 -1.64
C GLU A 14 9.61 -5.04 -3.04
N THR A 15 9.47 -6.20 -3.68
CA THR A 15 8.85 -6.32 -5.00
C THR A 15 7.50 -7.02 -4.85
N LEU A 16 6.45 -6.44 -5.44
CA LEU A 16 5.14 -7.04 -5.53
C LEU A 16 4.87 -7.46 -6.98
N ASP A 17 4.70 -8.76 -7.22
CA ASP A 17 4.30 -9.25 -8.54
C ASP A 17 2.81 -8.94 -8.79
N ILE A 18 2.52 -8.36 -9.95
CA ILE A 18 1.17 -8.03 -10.43
C ILE A 18 0.74 -8.93 -11.60
N GLY A 19 1.48 -10.01 -11.85
CA GLY A 19 1.24 -10.98 -12.91
C GLY A 19 1.53 -10.39 -14.29
N ARG A 20 0.59 -10.58 -15.23
CA ARG A 20 0.66 -10.05 -16.60
C ARG A 20 -0.11 -8.73 -16.78
N LYS A 21 -0.60 -8.13 -15.69
CA LYS A 21 -1.34 -6.87 -15.76
C LYS A 21 -0.38 -5.70 -16.04
N PRO A 22 -0.67 -4.81 -17.00
CA PRO A 22 0.14 -3.61 -17.23
C PRO A 22 -0.08 -2.54 -16.16
N TYR A 23 -1.20 -2.60 -15.44
CA TYR A 23 -1.57 -1.69 -14.36
C TYR A 23 -2.17 -2.44 -13.18
N ILE A 24 -2.12 -1.84 -11.99
CA ILE A 24 -2.79 -2.33 -10.78
C ILE A 24 -3.43 -1.15 -10.05
N SER A 25 -4.59 -1.35 -9.42
CA SER A 25 -5.22 -0.30 -8.63
C SER A 25 -4.57 -0.16 -7.26
N ILE A 26 -4.59 1.05 -6.71
CA ILE A 26 -4.07 1.37 -5.37
C ILE A 26 -4.74 0.50 -4.29
N GLY A 27 -6.06 0.28 -4.39
CA GLY A 27 -6.78 -0.61 -3.47
C GLY A 27 -6.32 -2.07 -3.54
N GLU A 28 -6.02 -2.59 -4.74
CA GLU A 28 -5.48 -3.96 -4.90
C GLU A 28 -4.05 -4.06 -4.35
N VAL A 29 -3.21 -3.05 -4.59
CA VAL A 29 -1.85 -2.98 -4.01
C VAL A 29 -1.92 -2.97 -2.48
N ARG A 30 -2.75 -2.11 -1.89
CA ARG A 30 -2.92 -2.01 -0.44
C ARG A 30 -3.31 -3.35 0.15
N SER A 31 -4.34 -3.98 -0.42
CA SER A 31 -4.84 -5.29 0.00
C SER A 31 -3.78 -6.38 -0.11
N ARG A 32 -2.98 -6.41 -1.18
CA ARG A 32 -1.90 -7.38 -1.35
C ARG A 32 -0.78 -7.17 -0.34
N ILE A 33 -0.33 -5.93 -0.11
CA ILE A 33 0.72 -5.63 0.89
C ILE A 33 0.24 -6.05 2.29
N MET A 34 -1.01 -5.72 2.64
CA MET A 34 -1.63 -6.14 3.91
C MET A 34 -1.67 -7.68 4.03
N ASN A 35 -2.02 -8.40 2.95
CA ASN A 35 -2.10 -9.86 2.97
C ASN A 35 -0.72 -10.54 3.04
N VAL A 36 0.28 -10.04 2.29
CA VAL A 36 1.65 -10.59 2.31
C VAL A 36 2.30 -10.40 3.68
N LYS A 37 2.06 -9.26 4.35
CA LYS A 37 2.59 -8.99 5.70
C LYS A 37 1.80 -9.59 6.87
N LYS A 38 0.80 -10.44 6.64
CA LYS A 38 0.09 -11.25 7.68
C LYS A 38 0.98 -12.34 8.33
N LEU A 39 2.27 -12.07 8.52
CA LEU A 39 3.21 -12.95 9.25
C LEU A 39 3.78 -12.32 10.52
N ASP A 40 3.42 -11.09 10.86
CA ASP A 40 3.64 -10.58 12.22
C ASP A 40 2.31 -10.15 12.82
N ASN A 41 1.98 -10.69 13.99
CA ASN A 41 0.74 -10.52 14.76
C ASN A 41 0.37 -9.05 15.09
N VAL A 42 1.14 -8.08 14.60
CA VAL A 42 1.15 -6.65 14.91
C VAL A 42 0.14 -5.84 14.07
N PHE A 43 -0.27 -6.32 12.90
CA PHE A 43 -1.11 -5.55 11.95
C PHE A 43 -2.62 -5.71 12.15
N ARG A 44 -3.08 -6.58 13.05
CA ARG A 44 -4.37 -7.26 12.88
C ARG A 44 -5.64 -6.41 13.11
N LYS A 45 -5.64 -5.23 13.75
CA LYS A 45 -6.92 -4.58 14.07
C LYS A 45 -7.01 -3.05 13.98
N ASP A 46 -5.92 -2.32 14.12
CA ASP A 46 -6.02 -0.87 14.38
C ASP A 46 -5.20 -0.03 13.41
N SER A 47 -4.84 -0.54 12.22
CA SER A 47 -4.00 0.22 11.29
C SER A 47 -4.28 -0.01 9.82
N ASP A 48 -4.30 1.08 9.07
CA ASP A 48 -4.43 1.14 7.61
C ASP A 48 -3.09 1.53 6.98
N LEU A 49 -3.03 1.50 5.65
CA LEU A 49 -1.86 1.85 4.86
C LEU A 49 -2.19 3.00 3.89
N VAL A 50 -1.45 4.10 4.03
CA VAL A 50 -1.45 5.18 3.05
C VAL A 50 -0.29 4.97 2.08
N LEU A 51 -0.58 5.09 0.79
CA LEU A 51 0.36 4.86 -0.29
C LEU A 51 0.76 6.19 -0.92
N TYR A 52 2.05 6.36 -1.17
CA TYR A 52 2.61 7.54 -1.82
C TYR A 52 3.44 7.13 -3.03
N ASP A 53 3.48 7.98 -4.04
CA ASP A 53 4.41 7.85 -5.14
C ASP A 53 5.85 8.14 -4.67
N ALA A 54 6.79 7.25 -4.96
CA ALA A 54 8.16 7.39 -4.46
C ALA A 54 8.97 8.49 -5.19
N VAL A 55 8.51 8.97 -6.35
CA VAL A 55 9.21 9.99 -7.16
C VAL A 55 8.68 11.38 -6.83
N THR A 56 7.36 11.54 -6.85
CA THR A 56 6.68 12.83 -6.65
C THR A 56 6.35 13.10 -5.18
N GLY A 57 6.28 12.06 -4.34
CA GLY A 57 5.86 12.17 -2.95
C GLY A 57 4.36 12.39 -2.76
N LEU A 58 3.57 12.36 -3.85
CA LEU A 58 2.13 12.57 -3.79
C LEU A 58 1.41 11.35 -3.20
N GLU A 59 0.36 11.62 -2.41
CA GLU A 59 -0.48 10.60 -1.81
C GLU A 59 -1.48 10.05 -2.82
N TYR A 60 -1.63 8.73 -2.85
CA TYR A 60 -2.70 8.05 -3.55
C TYR A 60 -3.92 7.90 -2.63
N GLY A 61 -4.80 8.91 -2.65
CA GLY A 61 -6.02 8.94 -1.84
C GLY A 61 -7.21 8.17 -2.44
N ASP A 62 -7.16 7.85 -3.73
CA ASP A 62 -8.24 7.13 -4.42
C ASP A 62 -7.84 5.69 -4.74
N ASP A 63 -8.66 4.73 -4.31
CA ASP A 63 -8.39 3.30 -4.47
C ASP A 63 -8.60 2.79 -5.88
N MET A 64 -9.36 3.52 -6.69
CA MET A 64 -9.60 3.21 -8.09
C MET A 64 -8.45 3.68 -8.99
N PHE A 65 -7.59 4.59 -8.52
CA PHE A 65 -6.42 5.05 -9.24
C PHE A 65 -5.53 3.86 -9.63
N GLN A 66 -5.08 3.84 -10.89
CA GLN A 66 -4.27 2.77 -11.44
C GLN A 66 -2.83 3.24 -11.65
N ILE A 67 -1.88 2.44 -11.17
CA ILE A 67 -0.45 2.67 -11.39
C ILE A 67 0.10 1.64 -12.39
N PRO A 68 1.04 2.04 -13.26
CA PRO A 68 1.66 1.14 -14.20
C PRO A 68 2.65 0.18 -13.52
N THR A 69 2.96 -0.94 -14.19
CA THR A 69 4.11 -1.77 -13.82
C THR A 69 5.40 -0.94 -13.79
N GLY A 70 6.32 -1.29 -12.90
CA GLY A 70 7.58 -0.57 -12.68
C GLY A 70 7.46 0.60 -11.70
N SER A 71 6.24 0.98 -11.30
CA SER A 71 6.00 2.02 -10.31
C SER A 71 6.67 1.69 -8.97
N SER A 72 7.10 2.73 -8.27
CA SER A 72 7.73 2.64 -6.95
C SER A 72 6.89 3.40 -5.92
N LEU A 73 6.57 2.74 -4.81
CA LEU A 73 5.66 3.27 -3.80
C LEU A 73 6.32 3.36 -2.42
N ILE A 74 5.91 4.37 -1.66
CA ILE A 74 6.19 4.46 -0.22
C ILE A 74 4.91 4.13 0.54
N VAL A 75 5.00 3.21 1.48
CA VAL A 75 3.90 2.74 2.33
C VAL A 75 4.05 3.36 3.71
N LYS A 76 3.05 4.09 4.16
CA LYS A 76 2.97 4.62 5.53
C LYS A 76 1.87 3.88 6.28
N ARG A 77 2.19 3.35 7.46
CA ARG A 77 1.17 2.83 8.38
C ARG A 77 0.50 3.99 9.10
N VAL A 78 -0.81 3.98 9.16
CA VAL A 78 -1.61 4.93 9.94
C VAL A 78 -2.54 4.15 10.86
N PRO A 79 -2.87 4.65 12.06
CA PRO A 79 -3.92 4.05 12.86
C PRO A 79 -5.26 4.15 12.13
N VAL A 80 -6.09 3.11 12.22
CA VAL A 80 -7.51 3.21 11.85
C VAL A 80 -8.17 3.94 13.00
N GLU A 81 -8.51 5.21 12.83
CA GLU A 81 -9.45 5.84 13.73
C GLU A 81 -10.78 5.10 13.53
N VAL A 82 -11.16 4.27 14.51
CA VAL A 82 -12.54 3.84 14.66
C VAL A 82 -13.33 5.12 14.89
N ALA A 83 -13.83 5.71 13.81
CA ALA A 83 -14.83 6.75 13.90
C ALA A 83 -15.98 6.15 14.70
N SER A 84 -16.06 6.56 15.97
CA SER A 84 -17.26 6.45 16.79
C SER A 84 -18.36 7.17 16.02
N SER A 85 -19.02 6.44 15.12
CA SER A 85 -20.25 6.86 14.49
C SER A 85 -21.35 6.70 15.55
N ALA A 86 -21.34 7.60 16.53
CA ALA A 86 -22.47 7.84 17.39
C ALA A 86 -23.48 8.69 16.58
N MET A 87 -24.52 8.03 16.08
CA MET A 87 -25.78 8.64 15.67
C MET A 87 -26.90 7.61 15.81
#